data_AF-A0A327HKG3-F1
#
_entry.id   AF-A0A327HKG3-F1
#
_cell.length_a   1.000
_cell.length_b   1.000
_cell.length_c   1.000
_cell.angle_alpha   90.00
_cell.angle_beta   90.00
_cell.angle_gamma   90.00
#
_symmetry.space_group_name_H-M   'P 1'
#
loop_
_entity.id
_entity.type
_entity.pdbx_description
1 polymer ?
#
loop_
_entity_poly.entity_id
_entity_poly.type
_entity_poly.pdbx_seq_one_letter_code
_entity_poly.pdbx_strand_id
1 'polypeptide(L)'
;MDAPKGLIEFSKTSICLDTVKPIQNQLNIALIFTVLFGIGSIFYPILGIFLLIGIIFSYSNYNTIRTTKTIPIAVNLNHPFMDTDAMSDSEVMVCFNGKWINPGVHLLKLTKDPIQGWVVHKQDSDLSILSQWDANYGEKVLLKQLTVINQAISLNNAINDSNDEFEDARARESQESELLERNWLPEEEIEVQGPLSRFFSSE
;
A
#
# COMPACT_ATOMS: atom_id res chain seq x y z
N MET A 1 -11.69 3.88 -18.62
CA MET A 1 -10.62 3.15 -19.31
C MET A 1 -10.29 1.96 -18.46
N ASP A 2 -10.20 0.79 -19.06
CA ASP A 2 -9.91 -0.42 -18.30
C ASP A 2 -8.48 -0.36 -17.75
N ALA A 3 -8.24 -1.07 -16.64
CA ALA A 3 -6.90 -1.25 -16.11
C ALA A 3 -5.95 -1.87 -17.15
N PRO A 4 -4.64 -1.58 -17.06
CA PRO A 4 -3.62 -2.23 -17.88
C PRO A 4 -3.69 -3.75 -17.74
N LYS A 5 -3.31 -4.47 -18.80
CA LYS A 5 -3.39 -5.94 -18.82
C LYS A 5 -2.61 -6.54 -17.63
N GLY A 6 -3.26 -7.45 -16.89
CA GLY A 6 -2.67 -8.09 -15.71
C GLY A 6 -2.94 -7.36 -14.39
N LEU A 7 -3.48 -6.14 -14.43
CA LEU A 7 -3.85 -5.39 -13.23
C LEU A 7 -5.36 -5.38 -13.01
N ILE A 8 -5.74 -5.36 -11.74
CA ILE A 8 -7.10 -5.37 -11.23
C ILE A 8 -7.38 -3.99 -10.66
N GLU A 9 -8.45 -3.36 -11.14
CA GLU A 9 -8.91 -2.07 -10.59
C GLU A 9 -9.28 -2.21 -9.11
N PHE A 10 -9.03 -1.16 -8.33
CA PHE A 10 -9.40 -1.10 -6.92
C PHE A 10 -10.86 -1.43 -6.66
N SER A 11 -11.76 -1.06 -7.56
CA SER A 11 -13.19 -1.36 -7.44
C SER A 11 -13.52 -2.86 -7.32
N LYS A 12 -12.58 -3.73 -7.73
CA LYS A 12 -12.71 -5.19 -7.77
C LYS A 12 -11.80 -5.91 -6.76
N THR A 13 -10.97 -5.18 -6.01
CA THR A 13 -10.08 -5.80 -5.00
C THR A 13 -10.89 -6.27 -3.79
N SER A 14 -10.38 -7.28 -3.06
CA SER A 14 -11.06 -7.83 -1.88
C SER A 14 -11.26 -6.77 -0.81
N ILE A 15 -10.22 -5.95 -0.55
CA ILE A 15 -10.29 -4.85 0.42
C ILE A 15 -11.37 -3.82 0.06
N CYS A 16 -11.51 -3.44 -1.21
CA CYS A 16 -12.56 -2.50 -1.61
C CYS A 16 -13.95 -3.11 -1.41
N LEU A 17 -14.12 -4.38 -1.78
CA LEU A 17 -15.38 -5.08 -1.61
C LEU A 17 -15.75 -5.22 -0.13
N ASP A 18 -14.81 -5.55 0.74
CA ASP A 18 -15.06 -5.75 2.17
C ASP A 18 -15.33 -4.45 2.91
N THR A 19 -14.72 -3.34 2.46
CA THR A 19 -15.06 -2.00 2.99
C THR A 19 -16.41 -1.48 2.47
N VAL A 20 -16.80 -1.80 1.24
CA VAL A 20 -18.03 -1.28 0.62
C VAL A 20 -19.27 -2.12 0.97
N LYS A 21 -19.17 -3.45 1.07
CA LYS A 21 -20.28 -4.36 1.40
C LYS A 21 -21.11 -3.91 2.62
N PRO A 22 -20.53 -3.59 3.79
CA PRO A 22 -21.31 -3.18 4.95
C PRO A 22 -22.06 -1.86 4.71
N ILE A 23 -21.43 -0.90 4.01
CA ILE A 23 -22.05 0.39 3.67
C ILE A 23 -23.18 0.18 2.66
N GLN A 24 -23.01 -0.75 1.72
CA GLN A 24 -24.05 -1.11 0.76
C GLN A 24 -25.25 -1.77 1.46
N ASN A 25 -25.02 -2.61 2.46
CA ASN A 25 -26.10 -3.17 3.28
C ASN A 25 -26.82 -2.07 4.08
N GLN A 26 -26.09 -1.13 4.67
CA GLN A 26 -26.68 0.04 5.35
C GLN A 26 -27.51 0.89 4.39
N LEU A 27 -27.04 1.11 3.15
CA LEU A 27 -27.79 1.81 2.11
C LEU A 27 -29.09 1.09 1.78
N ASN A 28 -29.05 -0.24 1.57
CA ASN A 28 -30.22 -1.03 1.25
C ASN A 28 -31.28 -0.96 2.37
N ILE A 29 -30.84 -1.08 3.63
CA ILE A 29 -31.70 -0.94 4.81
C ILE A 29 -32.31 0.47 4.87
N ALA A 30 -31.49 1.51 4.67
CA ALA A 30 -31.94 2.89 4.69
C ALA A 30 -32.98 3.18 3.59
N LEU A 31 -32.81 2.61 2.39
CA LEU A 31 -33.77 2.74 1.30
C LEU A 31 -35.12 2.09 1.66
N ILE A 32 -35.11 0.90 2.27
CA ILE A 32 -36.34 0.23 2.72
C ILE A 32 -37.08 1.10 3.75
N PHE A 33 -36.37 1.63 4.75
CA PHE A 33 -36.97 2.54 5.74
C PHE A 33 -37.48 3.82 5.09
N THR A 34 -36.75 4.40 4.15
CA THR A 34 -37.16 5.62 3.45
C THR A 34 -38.47 5.41 2.69
N VAL A 35 -38.63 4.26 2.03
CA VAL A 35 -39.88 3.89 1.34
C VAL A 35 -41.02 3.69 2.34
N LEU A 36 -40.76 3.00 3.45
CA LEU A 36 -41.77 2.75 4.49
C LEU A 36 -42.29 4.07 5.11
N PHE A 37 -41.37 4.99 5.47
CA PHE A 37 -41.74 6.31 5.96
C PHE A 37 -42.41 7.17 4.88
N GLY A 38 -42.03 6.99 3.61
CA GLY A 38 -42.71 7.55 2.45
C GLY A 38 -44.20 7.24 2.42
N ILE A 39 -44.55 5.96 2.52
CA ILE A 39 -45.93 5.50 2.53
C ILE A 39 -46.64 5.99 3.79
N GLY A 40 -46.01 5.89 4.96
CA GLY A 40 -46.58 6.35 6.23
C GLY A 40 -46.88 7.84 6.28
N SER A 41 -46.07 8.67 5.60
CA SER A 41 -46.23 10.12 5.54
C SER A 41 -47.53 10.56 4.87
N ILE A 42 -48.10 9.73 3.98
CA ILE A 42 -49.40 9.99 3.33
C ILE A 42 -50.52 10.07 4.38
N PHE A 43 -50.45 9.24 5.42
CA PHE A 43 -51.44 9.18 6.49
C PHE A 43 -51.07 10.04 7.70
N TYR A 44 -49.78 10.18 7.99
CA TYR A 44 -49.26 10.90 9.15
C TYR A 44 -48.13 11.85 8.75
N PRO A 45 -48.41 13.15 8.54
CA PRO A 45 -47.44 14.08 7.96
C PRO A 45 -46.18 14.30 8.81
N ILE A 46 -46.25 14.05 10.12
CA ILE A 46 -45.08 14.15 11.01
C ILE A 46 -43.98 13.13 10.67
N LEU A 47 -44.33 12.02 10.00
CA LEU A 47 -43.36 11.03 9.51
C LEU A 47 -42.50 11.56 8.34
N GLY A 48 -42.90 12.66 7.70
CA GLY A 48 -42.14 13.31 6.64
C GLY A 48 -40.74 13.75 7.07
N ILE A 49 -40.51 14.04 8.36
CA ILE A 49 -39.17 14.36 8.88
C ILE A 49 -38.24 13.14 8.77
N PHE A 50 -38.72 11.95 9.11
CA PHE A 50 -37.94 10.72 9.01
C PHE A 50 -37.63 10.33 7.56
N LEU A 51 -38.55 10.64 6.64
CA LEU A 51 -38.32 10.50 5.20
C LEU A 51 -37.14 11.37 4.75
N LEU A 52 -37.12 12.66 5.11
CA LEU A 52 -36.02 13.56 4.75
C LEU A 52 -34.68 13.08 5.31
N ILE A 53 -34.65 12.65 6.57
CA ILE A 53 -33.45 12.07 7.19
C ILE A 53 -33.00 10.81 6.44
N GLY A 54 -33.94 9.93 6.06
CA GLY A 54 -33.65 8.72 5.29
C GLY A 54 -33.05 9.00 3.91
N ILE A 55 -33.55 10.02 3.20
CA ILE A 55 -32.99 10.46 1.91
C ILE A 55 -31.55 10.97 2.08
N ILE A 56 -31.32 11.86 3.06
CA ILE A 56 -29.99 12.43 3.32
C ILE A 56 -29.00 11.31 3.67
N PHE A 57 -29.39 10.40 4.55
CA PHE A 57 -28.56 9.27 4.96
C PHE A 57 -28.26 8.34 3.78
N SER A 58 -29.26 8.01 2.95
CA SER A 58 -29.07 7.19 1.75
C SER A 58 -28.13 7.84 0.74
N TYR A 59 -28.30 9.15 0.48
CA TYR A 59 -27.43 9.90 -0.41
C TYR A 59 -25.97 9.92 0.09
N SER A 60 -25.75 10.11 1.39
CA SER A 60 -24.42 10.10 2.00
C SER A 60 -23.72 8.75 1.83
N ASN A 61 -24.42 7.64 2.09
CA ASN A 61 -23.89 6.29 1.91
C ASN A 61 -23.59 5.99 0.43
N TYR A 62 -24.51 6.36 -0.47
CA TYR A 62 -24.30 6.22 -1.92
C TYR A 62 -23.04 6.98 -2.39
N ASN A 63 -22.87 8.23 -1.93
CA ASN A 63 -21.70 9.03 -2.28
C ASN A 63 -20.40 8.43 -1.71
N THR A 64 -20.45 7.86 -0.50
CA THR A 64 -19.30 7.18 0.11
C THR A 64 -18.89 5.94 -0.68
N ILE A 65 -19.86 5.12 -1.10
CA ILE A 65 -19.63 3.94 -1.94
C ILE A 65 -19.03 4.35 -3.28
N ARG A 66 -19.64 5.35 -3.93
CA ARG A 66 -19.18 5.87 -5.23
C ARG A 66 -17.74 6.37 -5.15
N THR A 67 -17.43 7.25 -4.21
CA THR A 67 -16.09 7.84 -4.07
C THR A 67 -14.99 6.83 -3.71
N THR A 68 -15.34 5.76 -3.00
CA THR A 68 -14.41 4.68 -2.65
C THR A 68 -14.16 3.76 -3.86
N LYS A 69 -15.20 3.43 -4.64
CA LYS A 69 -15.03 2.60 -5.86
C LYS A 69 -14.30 3.33 -6.98
N THR A 70 -14.33 4.66 -7.00
CA THR A 70 -13.65 5.49 -8.02
C THR A 70 -12.22 5.84 -7.67
N ILE A 71 -11.62 5.23 -6.64
CA ILE A 71 -10.19 5.45 -6.35
C ILE A 71 -9.38 4.99 -7.57
N PRO A 72 -8.55 5.86 -8.17
CA PRO A 72 -7.90 5.57 -9.44
C PRO A 72 -6.61 4.77 -9.27
N ILE A 73 -6.72 3.55 -8.77
CA ILE A 73 -5.60 2.64 -8.58
C ILE A 73 -5.93 1.26 -9.14
N ALA A 74 -4.91 0.59 -9.69
CA ALA A 74 -4.96 -0.80 -10.09
C ALA A 74 -3.73 -1.53 -9.57
N VAL A 75 -3.91 -2.78 -9.17
CA VAL A 75 -2.90 -3.61 -8.52
C VAL A 75 -2.89 -5.01 -9.13
N ASN A 76 -1.76 -5.71 -9.10
CA ASN A 76 -1.72 -7.10 -9.53
C ASN A 76 -2.28 -8.06 -8.46
N LEU A 77 -2.30 -9.36 -8.78
CA LEU A 77 -2.75 -10.41 -7.86
C LEU A 77 -1.86 -10.56 -6.62
N ASN A 78 -0.59 -10.18 -6.69
CA ASN A 78 0.35 -10.36 -5.57
C ASN A 78 0.27 -9.21 -4.54
N HIS A 79 -0.48 -8.14 -4.84
CA HIS A 79 -0.59 -7.01 -3.94
C HIS A 79 -1.44 -7.36 -2.69
N PRO A 80 -1.12 -6.85 -1.48
CA PRO A 80 -1.90 -7.11 -0.26
C PRO A 80 -3.37 -6.69 -0.30
N PHE A 81 -3.81 -6.04 -1.37
CA PHE A 81 -5.20 -5.64 -1.56
C PHE A 81 -6.08 -6.79 -2.06
N MET A 82 -5.48 -7.91 -2.45
CA MET A 82 -6.17 -9.09 -2.95
C MET A 82 -6.37 -10.18 -1.88
N ASP A 83 -5.90 -9.96 -0.64
CA ASP A 83 -5.91 -10.93 0.47
C ASP A 83 -5.41 -12.33 0.07
N THR A 84 -4.48 -12.37 -0.88
CA THR A 84 -3.80 -13.58 -1.36
C THR A 84 -2.35 -13.56 -0.90
N ASP A 85 -1.82 -14.72 -0.55
CA ASP A 85 -0.40 -14.86 -0.24
C ASP A 85 0.43 -14.45 -1.46
N ALA A 86 1.38 -13.53 -1.26
CA ALA A 86 2.22 -13.01 -2.32
C ALA A 86 3.26 -14.05 -2.72
N MET A 87 3.23 -14.48 -3.98
CA MET A 87 4.15 -15.49 -4.53
C MET A 87 5.23 -14.89 -5.44
N SER A 88 5.12 -13.59 -5.76
CA SER A 88 5.94 -12.87 -6.72
C SER A 88 5.80 -11.36 -6.46
N ASP A 89 6.58 -10.55 -7.17
CA ASP A 89 6.56 -9.10 -7.07
C ASP A 89 5.14 -8.50 -7.19
N SER A 90 4.90 -7.52 -6.35
CA SER A 90 3.71 -6.69 -6.37
C SER A 90 3.89 -5.53 -7.35
N GLU A 91 2.82 -5.20 -8.06
CA GLU A 91 2.77 -4.07 -9.00
C GLU A 91 1.59 -3.15 -8.71
N VAL A 92 1.83 -1.84 -8.78
CA VAL A 92 0.83 -0.79 -8.59
C VAL A 92 0.88 0.21 -9.73
N MET A 93 -0.30 0.58 -10.24
CA MET A 93 -0.47 1.69 -11.18
C MET A 93 -1.58 2.62 -10.72
N VAL A 94 -1.38 3.92 -10.96
CA VAL A 94 -2.34 4.98 -10.64
C VAL A 94 -2.85 5.62 -11.94
N CYS A 95 -4.13 5.99 -11.97
CA CYS A 95 -4.76 6.59 -13.15
C CYS A 95 -5.14 8.05 -12.92
N PHE A 96 -4.31 8.97 -13.41
CA PHE A 96 -4.64 10.39 -13.38
C PHE A 96 -4.96 10.88 -14.79
N ASN A 97 -6.08 11.58 -14.95
CA ASN A 97 -6.55 12.12 -16.24
C ASN A 97 -6.61 11.07 -17.37
N GLY A 98 -6.98 9.83 -17.04
CA GLY A 98 -7.08 8.73 -18.00
C GLY A 98 -5.73 8.13 -18.42
N LYS A 99 -4.62 8.54 -17.81
CA LYS A 99 -3.30 7.95 -18.05
C LYS A 99 -2.89 7.09 -16.86
N TRP A 100 -2.60 5.82 -17.14
CA TRP A 100 -2.01 4.91 -16.17
C TRP A 100 -0.51 5.17 -16.04
N ILE A 101 -0.06 5.44 -14.83
CA ILE A 101 1.32 5.81 -14.51
C ILE A 101 1.81 4.90 -13.38
N ASN A 102 3.05 4.42 -13.48
CA ASN A 102 3.71 3.76 -12.36
C ASN A 102 4.26 4.84 -11.40
N PRO A 103 3.78 4.91 -10.14
CA PRO A 103 4.26 5.91 -9.18
C PRO A 103 5.72 5.67 -8.77
N GLY A 104 6.22 4.44 -8.88
CA GLY A 104 7.50 4.01 -8.36
C GLY A 104 7.45 3.79 -6.84
N VAL A 105 8.61 3.96 -6.18
CA VAL A 105 8.78 3.72 -4.74
C VAL A 105 8.28 4.89 -3.89
N HIS A 106 8.21 6.10 -4.46
CA HIS A 106 7.90 7.31 -3.71
C HIS A 106 6.39 7.49 -3.48
N LEU A 107 6.05 7.95 -2.26
CA LEU A 107 4.70 8.37 -1.92
C LEU A 107 4.30 9.62 -2.70
N LEU A 108 2.99 9.84 -2.81
CA LEU A 108 2.42 10.95 -3.55
C LEU A 108 1.88 12.02 -2.62
N LYS A 109 1.99 13.28 -3.03
CA LYS A 109 1.46 14.46 -2.33
C LYS A 109 0.57 15.25 -3.27
N LEU A 110 -0.62 15.60 -2.79
CA LEU A 110 -1.57 16.44 -3.51
C LEU A 110 -1.39 17.92 -3.11
N THR A 111 -1.30 18.80 -4.10
CA THR A 111 -1.25 20.25 -3.91
C THR A 111 -2.27 20.93 -4.82
N LYS A 112 -2.89 22.02 -4.35
CA LYS A 112 -3.80 22.83 -5.15
C LYS A 112 -3.04 24.00 -5.78
N ASP A 113 -2.85 23.94 -7.08
CA ASP A 113 -2.32 25.02 -7.90
C ASP A 113 -3.47 25.97 -8.32
N PRO A 114 -3.33 27.30 -8.14
CA PRO A 114 -4.34 28.28 -8.54
C PRO A 114 -4.68 28.27 -10.04
N ILE A 115 -3.75 27.84 -10.90
CA ILE A 115 -3.85 27.86 -12.36
C ILE A 115 -4.18 26.47 -12.89
N GLN A 116 -3.44 25.45 -12.43
CA GLN A 116 -3.58 24.07 -12.93
C GLN A 116 -4.60 23.23 -12.16
N GLY A 117 -5.14 23.72 -11.04
CA GLY A 117 -6.02 22.92 -10.19
C GLY A 117 -5.22 21.93 -9.35
N TRP A 118 -5.70 20.69 -9.22
CA TRP A 118 -5.01 19.70 -8.38
C TRP A 118 -3.81 19.08 -9.10
N VAL A 119 -2.64 19.10 -8.45
CA VAL A 119 -1.39 18.55 -8.97
C VAL A 119 -0.86 17.50 -7.98
N VAL A 120 -0.41 16.37 -8.52
CA VAL A 120 0.17 15.25 -7.77
C VAL A 120 1.68 15.27 -7.94
N HIS A 121 2.38 15.37 -6.83
CA HIS A 121 3.84 15.34 -6.75
C HIS A 121 4.31 14.01 -6.17
N LYS A 122 5.48 13.54 -6.58
CA LYS A 122 6.22 12.51 -5.85
C LYS A 122 6.91 13.13 -4.65
N GLN A 123 6.97 12.40 -3.56
CA GLN A 123 7.72 12.76 -2.36
C GLN A 123 9.17 12.26 -2.48
N ASP A 124 9.84 12.71 -3.54
CA ASP A 124 11.29 12.56 -3.74
C ASP A 124 12.03 13.82 -3.25
N SER A 125 13.34 13.90 -3.45
CA SER A 125 14.15 15.07 -3.06
C SER A 125 13.71 16.35 -3.76
N ASP A 126 13.20 16.24 -4.99
CA ASP A 126 12.97 17.35 -5.91
C ASP A 126 11.49 17.75 -5.98
N LEU A 127 10.61 17.03 -5.25
CA LEU A 127 9.15 17.14 -5.31
C LEU A 127 8.62 17.11 -6.75
N SER A 128 9.12 16.15 -7.54
CA SER A 128 8.85 16.06 -8.97
C SER A 128 7.34 15.92 -9.25
N ILE A 129 6.86 16.55 -10.31
CA ILE A 129 5.45 16.48 -10.71
C ILE A 129 5.20 15.12 -11.37
N LEU A 130 4.28 14.33 -10.81
CA LEU A 130 3.83 13.09 -11.43
C LEU A 130 2.81 13.39 -12.52
N SER A 131 1.74 14.11 -12.17
CA SER A 131 0.63 14.40 -13.06
C SER A 131 -0.35 15.41 -12.46
N GLN A 132 -1.13 16.06 -13.31
CA GLN A 132 -2.33 16.79 -12.91
C GLN A 132 -3.47 15.81 -12.59
N TRP A 133 -4.33 16.15 -11.63
CA TRP A 133 -5.52 15.38 -11.26
C TRP A 133 -6.79 16.22 -11.47
N ASP A 134 -7.36 16.13 -12.66
CA ASP A 134 -8.61 16.80 -13.04
C ASP A 134 -9.82 15.99 -12.56
N ALA A 135 -9.98 15.91 -11.24
CA ALA A 135 -11.11 15.27 -10.61
C ALA A 135 -12.07 16.30 -10.03
N ASN A 136 -13.35 16.17 -10.38
CA ASN A 136 -14.44 16.99 -9.86
C ASN A 136 -14.90 16.49 -8.48
N TYR A 137 -13.96 16.35 -7.55
CA TYR A 137 -14.21 15.98 -6.16
C TYR A 137 -13.69 17.07 -5.22
N GLY A 138 -14.32 17.17 -4.05
CA GLY A 138 -13.84 18.06 -2.99
C GLY A 138 -12.50 17.57 -2.41
N GLU A 139 -11.71 18.49 -1.87
CA GLU A 139 -10.38 18.23 -1.29
C GLU A 139 -10.36 17.04 -0.31
N LYS A 140 -11.33 16.97 0.60
CA LYS A 140 -11.43 15.86 1.57
C LYS A 140 -11.52 14.49 0.91
N VAL A 141 -12.24 14.39 -0.22
CA VAL A 141 -12.37 13.14 -0.97
C VAL A 141 -11.05 12.82 -1.65
N LEU A 142 -10.43 13.79 -2.32
CA LEU A 142 -9.15 13.60 -3.00
C LEU A 142 -8.04 13.20 -2.03
N LEU A 143 -7.96 13.83 -0.85
CA LEU A 143 -7.02 13.45 0.20
C LEU A 143 -7.25 12.02 0.69
N LYS A 144 -8.52 11.61 0.90
CA LYS A 144 -8.84 10.22 1.26
C LYS A 144 -8.38 9.25 0.17
N GLN A 145 -8.65 9.56 -1.10
CA GLN A 145 -8.22 8.72 -2.22
C GLN A 145 -6.68 8.65 -2.30
N LEU A 146 -5.98 9.76 -2.11
CA LEU A 146 -4.52 9.83 -2.04
C LEU A 146 -3.97 8.96 -0.89
N THR A 147 -4.59 8.99 0.28
CA THR A 147 -4.17 8.15 1.41
C THR A 147 -4.21 6.67 1.05
N VAL A 148 -5.29 6.22 0.38
CA VAL A 148 -5.40 4.83 -0.07
C VAL A 148 -4.35 4.49 -1.13
N ILE A 149 -4.08 5.41 -2.06
CA ILE A 149 -3.02 5.26 -3.06
C ILE A 149 -1.65 5.11 -2.40
N ASN A 150 -1.34 5.97 -1.43
CA ASN A 150 -0.09 5.92 -0.69
C ASN A 150 0.05 4.64 0.14
N GLN A 151 -1.05 4.16 0.74
CA GLN A 151 -1.06 2.88 1.43
C GLN A 151 -0.73 1.73 0.49
N ALA A 152 -1.29 1.73 -0.72
CA ALA A 152 -0.96 0.72 -1.73
C ALA A 152 0.52 0.77 -2.13
N ILE A 153 1.07 1.97 -2.38
CA ILE A 153 2.49 2.13 -2.72
C ILE A 153 3.37 1.63 -1.57
N SER A 154 3.07 2.00 -0.33
CA SER A 154 3.82 1.51 0.84
C SER A 154 3.80 -0.01 0.97
N LEU A 155 2.63 -0.63 0.77
CA LEU A 155 2.46 -2.08 0.84
C LEU A 155 3.19 -2.79 -0.30
N ASN A 156 3.13 -2.22 -1.51
CA ASN A 156 3.86 -2.70 -2.67
C ASN A 156 5.37 -2.71 -2.43
N ASN A 157 5.90 -1.61 -1.89
CA ASN A 157 7.31 -1.52 -1.55
C ASN A 157 7.66 -2.53 -0.45
N ALA A 158 6.84 -2.67 0.59
CA ALA A 158 7.10 -3.61 1.68
C ALA A 158 7.22 -5.06 1.18
N ILE A 159 6.36 -5.48 0.23
CA ILE A 159 6.47 -6.82 -0.38
C ILE A 159 7.74 -6.96 -1.21
N ASN A 160 8.00 -5.98 -2.08
CA ASN A 160 9.11 -6.09 -3.02
C ASN A 160 10.47 -5.97 -2.32
N ASP A 161 10.54 -5.24 -1.21
CA ASP A 161 11.74 -5.08 -0.38
C ASP A 161 11.92 -6.26 0.59
N SER A 162 10.84 -6.88 1.10
CA SER A 162 10.94 -8.05 1.98
C SER A 162 11.29 -9.35 1.24
N ASN A 163 10.99 -9.45 -0.06
CA ASN A 163 11.40 -10.59 -0.88
C ASN A 163 12.92 -10.63 -1.14
N ASP A 164 13.67 -9.61 -0.74
CA ASP A 164 15.10 -9.52 -0.98
C ASP A 164 15.94 -10.32 0.04
N GLU A 165 15.36 -10.92 1.10
CA GLU A 165 16.13 -11.68 2.12
C GLU A 165 17.04 -12.77 1.53
N PHE A 166 16.63 -13.41 0.43
CA PHE A 166 17.41 -14.42 -0.26
C PHE A 166 18.55 -13.83 -1.10
N GLU A 167 18.34 -12.70 -1.76
CA GLU A 167 19.40 -12.00 -2.50
C GLU A 167 20.34 -11.29 -1.53
N ASP A 168 19.85 -10.80 -0.39
CA ASP A 168 20.62 -10.34 0.76
C ASP A 168 21.51 -11.47 1.32
N ALA A 169 20.95 -12.68 1.49
CA ALA A 169 21.70 -13.85 1.90
C ALA A 169 22.75 -14.25 0.84
N ARG A 170 22.39 -14.21 -0.45
CA ARG A 170 23.33 -14.48 -1.57
C ARG A 170 24.43 -13.41 -1.66
N ALA A 171 24.11 -12.15 -1.43
CA ALA A 171 25.06 -11.06 -1.36
C ALA A 171 26.03 -11.26 -0.19
N ARG A 172 25.53 -11.70 0.98
CA ARG A 172 26.36 -12.11 2.12
C ARG A 172 27.26 -13.30 1.78
N GLU A 173 26.74 -14.35 1.14
CA GLU A 173 27.54 -15.50 0.68
C GLU A 173 28.64 -15.09 -0.33
N SER A 174 28.33 -14.14 -1.21
CA SER A 174 29.30 -13.61 -2.18
C SER A 174 30.41 -12.76 -1.53
N GLN A 175 30.14 -12.19 -0.35
CA GLN A 175 31.10 -11.38 0.40
C GLN A 175 31.89 -12.20 1.44
N GLU A 176 31.33 -13.30 1.95
CA GLU A 176 31.94 -14.14 3.00
C GLU A 176 32.84 -15.26 2.46
N SER A 177 33.03 -15.34 1.14
CA SER A 177 33.83 -16.38 0.47
C SER A 177 35.29 -16.03 0.22
N GLU A 178 35.84 -15.00 0.88
CA GLU A 178 37.29 -14.81 0.93
C GLU A 178 37.89 -15.84 1.90
N LEU A 179 38.45 -16.92 1.34
CA LEU A 179 39.25 -17.91 2.06
C LEU A 179 40.31 -17.17 2.89
N LEU A 180 40.12 -17.14 4.22
CA LEU A 180 41.14 -16.66 5.14
C LEU A 180 42.43 -17.45 4.91
N GLU A 181 43.41 -16.82 4.25
CA GLU A 181 44.75 -17.37 4.11
C GLU A 181 45.37 -17.50 5.50
N ARG A 182 45.22 -18.69 6.07
CA ARG A 182 45.71 -19.01 7.40
C ARG A 182 47.23 -19.14 7.33
N ASN A 183 47.91 -18.02 7.55
CA ASN A 183 49.33 -18.00 7.80
C ASN A 183 49.58 -18.63 9.18
N TRP A 184 49.92 -19.91 9.16
CA TRP A 184 50.47 -20.57 10.33
C TRP A 184 51.77 -19.90 10.72
N LEU A 185 51.95 -19.68 12.02
CA LEU A 185 53.24 -19.22 12.54
C LEU A 185 54.29 -20.27 12.11
N PRO A 186 55.43 -19.87 11.54
CA PRO A 186 56.51 -20.82 11.28
C PRO A 186 56.89 -21.51 12.59
N GLU A 187 57.10 -22.82 12.52
CA GLU A 187 57.55 -23.63 13.65
C GLU A 187 58.96 -23.18 14.06
N GLU A 188 59.05 -22.15 14.89
CA GLU A 188 60.25 -21.96 15.71
C GLU A 188 60.27 -23.12 16.71
N GLU A 189 61.32 -23.94 16.65
CA GLU A 189 61.61 -24.98 17.63
C GLU A 189 61.75 -24.31 19.01
N ILE A 190 60.64 -24.18 19.72
CA ILE A 190 60.68 -23.84 21.14
C ILE A 190 61.36 -25.03 21.80
N GLU A 191 62.62 -24.89 22.21
CA GLU A 191 63.28 -25.86 23.07
C GLU A 191 62.52 -25.91 24.40
N VAL A 192 61.52 -26.79 24.48
CA VAL A 192 60.76 -27.02 25.71
C VAL A 192 61.66 -27.75 26.67
N GLN A 193 62.39 -26.97 27.48
CA GLN A 193 63.22 -27.48 28.55
C GLN A 193 62.30 -28.04 29.66
N GLY A 194 62.04 -29.35 29.60
CA GLY A 194 61.16 -30.05 30.53
C GLY A 194 61.66 -29.94 31.98
N PRO A 195 60.77 -30.03 32.99
CA PRO A 195 61.13 -29.81 34.40
C PRO A 195 62.23 -30.73 34.94
N LEU A 196 62.51 -31.85 34.27
CA LEU A 196 63.57 -32.80 34.63
C LEU A 196 64.98 -32.37 34.19
N SER A 197 65.13 -31.52 33.17
CA SER A 197 66.46 -31.14 32.67
C SER A 197 67.20 -30.18 33.60
N ARG A 198 66.51 -29.53 34.55
CA ARG A 198 67.13 -28.72 35.61
C ARG A 198 67.83 -29.55 36.69
N PHE A 199 67.54 -30.86 36.79
CA PHE A 199 68.15 -31.73 37.80
C PHE A 199 69.48 -32.35 37.36
N PHE A 200 69.83 -32.27 36.07
CA PHE A 200 71.05 -32.88 35.51
C PHE A 200 72.13 -31.85 35.13
N SER A 201 71.90 -30.55 35.38
CA SER A 201 72.87 -29.48 35.11
C SER A 201 73.54 -28.95 36.39
N SER A 202 73.98 -29.86 37.27
CA SER A 202 74.83 -29.51 38.41
C SER A 202 76.16 -30.27 38.33
N GLU A 203 77.07 -29.74 37.53
CA GLU A 203 78.52 -29.77 37.76
C GLU A 203 79.10 -28.43 37.32
#